data_AF-A0A930NP71-F1
#
_entry.id   AF-A0A930NP71-F1
#
_cell.length_a   1.000
_cell.length_b   1.000
_cell.length_c   1.000
_cell.angle_alpha   90.00
_cell.angle_beta   90.00
_cell.angle_gamma   90.00
#
_symmetry.space_group_name_H-M   'P 1'
#
loop_
_entity.id
_entity.type
_entity.pdbx_description
1 polymer ?
#
loop_
_entity_poly.entity_id
_entity_poly.type
_entity_poly.pdbx_seq_one_letter_code
_entity_poly.pdbx_strand_id
1 'polypeptide(L)'
;MKSKNLKNIKAENQRNRQSERLKNDITRRLLNYLERKYEMRFNTALGCTEARKAGSNEPFVPVDERMRNTIAIKARLDGIDAWDKDIRRYTESDFVKAFNPVDIFLKG
;
A
#
# COMPACT_ATOMS: atom_id res chain seq x y z
N MET A 1 40.00 -2.36 -26.93
CA MET A 1 38.95 -1.31 -26.88
C MET A 1 37.50 -1.83 -26.87
N LYS A 2 37.11 -2.85 -27.66
CA LYS A 2 35.71 -3.35 -27.74
C LYS A 2 35.10 -3.91 -26.42
N SER A 3 35.89 -4.55 -25.56
CA SER A 3 35.39 -5.22 -24.33
C SER A 3 34.85 -4.27 -23.26
N LYS A 4 35.41 -3.06 -23.14
CA LYS A 4 34.91 -2.02 -22.21
C LYS A 4 33.51 -1.53 -22.61
N ASN A 5 33.23 -1.45 -23.91
CA ASN A 5 31.93 -1.00 -24.42
C ASN A 5 30.82 -2.05 -24.18
N LEU A 6 31.10 -3.34 -24.40
CA LEU A 6 30.13 -4.41 -24.11
C LEU A 6 29.77 -4.52 -22.62
N LYS A 7 30.72 -4.27 -21.71
CA LYS A 7 30.45 -4.28 -20.26
C LYS A 7 29.48 -3.15 -19.87
N ASN A 8 29.66 -1.96 -20.44
CA ASN A 8 28.79 -0.81 -20.17
C ASN A 8 27.36 -1.04 -20.69
N ILE A 9 27.22 -1.54 -21.92
CA ILE A 9 25.92 -1.89 -22.52
C ILE A 9 25.19 -2.97 -21.69
N LYS A 10 25.92 -3.99 -21.23
CA LYS A 10 25.32 -5.02 -20.36
C LYS A 10 24.86 -4.46 -19.02
N ALA A 11 25.65 -3.58 -18.39
CA ALA A 11 25.29 -2.95 -17.12
C ALA A 11 24.05 -2.04 -17.28
N GLU A 12 23.97 -1.28 -18.37
CA GLU A 12 22.84 -0.41 -18.67
C GLU A 12 21.55 -1.21 -18.92
N ASN A 13 21.63 -2.29 -19.71
CA ASN A 13 20.50 -3.21 -19.91
C ASN A 13 20.01 -3.86 -18.62
N GLN A 14 20.92 -4.21 -17.69
CA GLN A 14 20.55 -4.73 -16.38
C GLN A 14 19.82 -3.69 -15.53
N ARG A 15 20.31 -2.45 -15.49
CA ARG A 15 19.65 -1.34 -14.79
C ARG A 15 18.26 -1.07 -15.35
N ASN A 16 18.12 -1.05 -16.67
CA ASN A 16 16.83 -0.83 -17.33
C ASN A 16 15.83 -1.94 -16.98
N ARG A 17 16.25 -3.20 -17.02
CA ARG A 17 15.41 -4.33 -16.59
C ARG A 17 15.00 -4.25 -15.12
N GLN A 18 15.92 -3.82 -14.25
CA GLN A 18 15.64 -3.67 -12.83
C GLN A 18 14.65 -2.52 -12.56
N SER A 19 14.84 -1.39 -13.25
CA SER A 19 13.91 -0.26 -13.24
C SER A 19 12.52 -0.69 -13.71
N GLU A 20 12.41 -1.41 -14.83
CA GLU A 20 11.12 -1.90 -15.32
C GLU A 20 10.49 -2.92 -14.38
N ARG A 21 11.27 -3.79 -13.73
CA ARG A 21 10.75 -4.68 -12.67
C ARG A 21 10.20 -3.89 -11.50
N LEU A 22 10.91 -2.86 -11.03
CA LEU A 22 10.47 -2.05 -9.90
C LEU A 22 9.22 -1.22 -10.23
N LYS A 23 9.12 -0.71 -11.47
CA LYS A 23 7.92 -0.03 -11.96
C LYS A 23 6.70 -0.96 -12.00
N ASN A 24 6.92 -2.23 -12.38
CA ASN A 24 5.86 -3.24 -12.51
C ASN A 24 5.60 -4.03 -11.22
N ASP A 25 6.28 -3.70 -10.12
CA ASP A 25 6.08 -4.37 -8.83
C ASP A 25 4.67 -4.09 -8.28
N ILE A 26 3.84 -5.13 -8.29
CA ILE A 26 2.44 -5.08 -7.86
C ILE A 26 2.34 -4.64 -6.40
N THR A 27 3.23 -5.11 -5.53
CA THR A 27 3.22 -4.76 -4.11
C THR A 27 3.44 -3.27 -3.94
N ARG A 28 4.50 -2.71 -4.52
CA ARG A 28 4.79 -1.28 -4.42
C ARG A 28 3.68 -0.41 -5.02
N ARG A 29 3.11 -0.82 -6.15
CA ARG A 29 1.98 -0.13 -6.79
C ARG A 29 0.74 -0.15 -5.89
N LEU A 30 0.45 -1.28 -5.25
CA LEU A 30 -0.64 -1.41 -4.29
C LEU A 30 -0.44 -0.51 -3.08
N LEU A 31 0.75 -0.52 -2.45
CA LEU A 31 1.04 0.34 -1.30
C LEU A 31 0.82 1.82 -1.63
N ASN A 32 1.39 2.28 -2.75
CA ASN A 32 1.18 3.66 -3.23
C ASN A 32 -0.30 3.96 -3.51
N TYR A 33 -1.07 3.00 -4.02
CA TYR A 33 -2.50 3.17 -4.25
C TYR A 33 -3.25 3.35 -2.92
N LEU A 34 -2.97 2.51 -1.94
CA LEU A 34 -3.64 2.53 -0.64
C LEU A 34 -3.37 3.83 0.10
N GLU A 35 -2.11 4.26 0.19
CA GLU A 35 -1.71 5.52 0.84
C GLU A 35 -2.31 6.75 0.17
N ARG A 36 -2.48 6.74 -1.16
CA ARG A 36 -3.07 7.85 -1.91
C ARG A 36 -4.58 7.95 -1.78
N LYS A 37 -5.27 6.81 -1.58
CA LYS A 37 -6.74 6.73 -1.62
C LYS A 37 -7.34 6.69 -0.22
N TYR A 38 -6.60 6.21 0.77
CA TYR A 38 -7.10 5.98 2.12
C TYR A 38 -6.12 6.46 3.17
N GLU A 39 -6.67 7.05 4.24
CA GLU A 39 -5.98 7.16 5.51
C GLU A 39 -6.35 5.93 6.34
N MET A 40 -5.36 5.12 6.71
CA MET A 40 -5.56 3.92 7.52
C MET A 40 -4.82 4.02 8.84
N ARG A 41 -5.41 3.46 9.89
CA ARG A 41 -4.79 3.34 11.20
C ARG A 41 -5.29 2.10 11.92
N PHE A 42 -4.44 1.49 12.73
CA PHE A 42 -4.80 0.35 13.55
C PHE A 42 -5.30 0.86 14.90
N ASN A 43 -6.61 0.80 15.12
CA ASN A 43 -7.23 1.26 16.34
C ASN A 43 -6.96 0.24 17.45
N THR A 44 -6.12 0.61 18.42
CA THR A 44 -5.69 -0.29 19.49
C THR A 44 -6.81 -0.62 20.48
N ALA A 45 -7.83 0.25 20.59
CA ALA A 45 -8.98 -0.01 21.45
C ALA A 45 -9.98 -0.99 20.81
N LEU A 46 -10.12 -0.95 19.48
CA LEU A 46 -11.00 -1.86 18.73
C LEU A 46 -10.28 -3.12 18.23
N GLY A 47 -8.95 -3.15 18.26
CA GLY A 47 -8.14 -4.27 17.78
C GLY A 47 -8.24 -4.48 16.26
N CYS A 48 -8.57 -3.44 15.50
CA CYS A 48 -8.76 -3.55 14.06
C CYS A 48 -8.22 -2.33 13.30
N THR A 49 -7.92 -2.55 12.02
CA THR A 49 -7.62 -1.44 11.11
C THR A 49 -8.91 -0.75 10.71
N GLU A 50 -8.92 0.57 10.83
CA GLU A 50 -9.98 1.45 10.38
C GLU A 50 -9.42 2.43 9.34
N ALA A 51 -10.28 2.86 8.42
CA ALA A 51 -9.87 3.74 7.34
C ALA A 51 -10.95 4.76 6.98
N ARG A 52 -10.51 5.82 6.32
CA ARG A 52 -11.37 6.78 5.61
C ARG A 52 -10.73 7.16 4.28
N LYS A 53 -11.46 7.87 3.43
CA LYS A 53 -10.88 8.42 2.20
C LYS A 53 -9.78 9.43 2.56
N ALA A 54 -8.64 9.34 1.87
CA ALA A 54 -7.53 10.27 2.09
C ALA A 54 -7.98 11.73 1.85
N GLY A 55 -7.67 12.61 2.81
CA GLY A 55 -8.07 14.01 2.80
C GLY A 55 -9.55 14.27 3.07
N SER A 56 -10.34 13.26 3.46
CA SER A 56 -11.73 13.47 3.87
C SER A 56 -11.82 13.70 5.39
N ASN A 57 -12.86 14.43 5.79
CA ASN A 57 -13.24 14.59 7.20
C ASN A 57 -14.27 13.55 7.64
N GLU A 58 -14.49 12.51 6.83
CA GLU A 58 -15.39 11.42 7.20
C GLU A 58 -14.83 10.67 8.42
N PRO A 59 -15.71 10.07 9.25
CA PRO A 59 -15.28 9.18 10.31
C PRO A 59 -14.47 8.00 9.76
N PHE A 60 -13.52 7.53 10.55
CA PHE A 60 -12.87 6.24 10.28
C PHE A 60 -13.90 5.12 10.46
N VAL A 61 -13.90 4.18 9.52
CA VAL A 61 -14.74 2.99 9.56
C VAL A 61 -13.88 1.72 9.52
N PRO A 62 -14.29 0.63 10.18
CA PRO A 62 -13.52 -0.62 10.17
C PRO A 62 -13.25 -1.13 8.75
N VAL A 63 -12.02 -1.58 8.50
CA VAL A 63 -11.63 -2.26 7.26
C VAL A 63 -12.02 -3.73 7.37
N ASP A 64 -13.32 -3.98 7.26
CA ASP A 64 -13.91 -5.32 7.25
C ASP A 64 -13.68 -6.04 5.91
N GLU A 65 -14.18 -7.28 5.80
CA GLU A 65 -14.06 -8.06 4.56
C GLU A 65 -14.71 -7.37 3.37
N ARG A 66 -15.87 -6.74 3.57
CA ARG A 66 -16.59 -6.03 2.53
C ARG A 66 -15.78 -4.87 1.98
N MET A 67 -15.14 -4.09 2.85
CA MET A 67 -14.26 -3.00 2.46
C MET A 67 -13.00 -3.53 1.77
N ARG A 68 -12.36 -4.60 2.27
CA ARG A 68 -11.18 -5.19 1.62
C ARG A 68 -11.49 -5.68 0.21
N ASN A 69 -12.61 -6.35 0.00
CA ASN A 69 -13.08 -6.79 -1.32
C ASN A 69 -13.34 -5.59 -2.24
N THR A 70 -13.94 -4.53 -1.71
CA THR A 70 -14.17 -3.27 -2.44
C THR A 70 -12.86 -2.62 -2.87
N ILE A 71 -11.87 -2.57 -1.98
CA ILE A 71 -10.54 -2.03 -2.27
C ILE A 71 -9.85 -2.87 -3.35
N ALA A 72 -9.89 -4.20 -3.25
CA ALA A 72 -9.29 -5.09 -4.24
C ALA A 72 -9.89 -4.87 -5.64
N ILE A 73 -11.22 -4.80 -5.77
CA ILE A 73 -11.89 -4.52 -7.04
C ILE A 73 -11.47 -3.15 -7.59
N LYS A 74 -11.47 -2.10 -6.76
CA LYS A 74 -11.06 -0.76 -7.20
C LYS A 74 -9.59 -0.69 -7.61
N ALA A 75 -8.70 -1.39 -6.92
CA ALA A 75 -7.29 -1.46 -7.28
C ALA A 75 -7.10 -2.14 -8.66
N ARG A 76 -7.85 -3.22 -8.91
CA ARG A 76 -7.87 -3.92 -10.21
C ARG A 76 -8.39 -3.03 -11.34
N LEU A 77 -9.44 -2.24 -11.09
CA LEU A 77 -9.94 -1.26 -12.05
C LEU A 77 -8.90 -0.17 -12.36
N ASP A 78 -8.05 0.20 -11.39
CA ASP A 78 -6.91 1.10 -11.57
C ASP A 78 -5.65 0.36 -12.12
N GLY A 79 -5.81 -0.88 -12.62
CA GLY A 79 -4.76 -1.65 -13.29
C GLY A 79 -3.74 -2.32 -12.38
N ILE A 80 -4.03 -2.44 -11.08
CA ILE A 80 -3.19 -3.11 -10.09
C ILE A 80 -3.81 -4.48 -9.80
N ASP A 81 -3.13 -5.56 -10.18
CA ASP A 81 -3.61 -6.94 -10.02
C ASP A 81 -3.50 -7.44 -8.56
N ALA A 82 -4.07 -6.68 -7.63
CA ALA A 82 -4.13 -7.01 -6.21
C ALA A 82 -5.33 -7.90 -5.90
N TRP A 83 -5.14 -8.81 -4.94
CA TRP A 83 -6.20 -9.67 -4.42
C TRP A 83 -6.62 -9.22 -3.03
N ASP A 84 -7.80 -9.63 -2.58
CA ASP A 84 -8.31 -9.39 -1.23
C ASP A 84 -7.30 -9.80 -0.15
N LYS A 85 -6.58 -10.91 -0.37
CA LYS A 85 -5.52 -11.39 0.53
C LYS A 85 -4.35 -10.43 0.65
N ASP A 86 -4.01 -9.70 -0.41
CA ASP A 86 -2.94 -8.69 -0.37
C ASP A 86 -3.40 -7.46 0.42
N ILE A 87 -4.67 -7.06 0.26
CA ILE A 87 -5.27 -5.99 1.08
C ILE A 87 -5.29 -6.41 2.54
N ARG A 88 -5.71 -7.65 2.83
CA ARG A 88 -5.75 -8.20 4.19
C ARG A 88 -4.37 -8.20 4.84
N ARG A 89 -3.35 -8.73 4.14
CA ARG A 89 -1.96 -8.73 4.62
C ARG A 89 -1.48 -7.32 4.95
N TYR A 90 -1.77 -6.35 4.09
CA TYR A 90 -1.41 -4.95 4.38
C TYR A 90 -2.13 -4.43 5.62
N THR A 91 -3.45 -4.59 5.70
CA THR A 91 -4.26 -4.08 6.82
C THR A 91 -3.98 -4.75 8.16
N GLU A 92 -3.41 -5.96 8.15
CA GLU A 92 -3.03 -6.73 9.34
C GLU A 92 -1.52 -6.66 9.62
N SER A 93 -0.78 -5.76 8.96
CA SER A 93 0.67 -5.60 9.13
C SER A 93 1.04 -4.26 9.78
N ASP A 94 2.27 -4.17 10.27
CA ASP A 94 2.86 -2.94 10.85
C ASP A 94 3.03 -1.79 9.83
N PHE A 95 2.70 -1.99 8.56
CA PHE A 95 2.59 -0.90 7.59
C PHE A 95 1.44 0.05 7.95
N VAL A 96 0.39 -0.45 8.60
CA VAL A 96 -0.67 0.39 9.16
C VAL A 96 -0.27 0.81 10.57
N LYS A 97 -0.09 2.12 10.78
CA LYS A 97 0.35 2.66 12.06
C LYS A 97 -0.71 2.47 13.15
N ALA A 98 -0.25 2.09 14.34
CA ALA A 98 -1.09 2.05 15.53
C ALA A 98 -1.63 3.44 15.89
N PHE A 99 -2.88 3.47 16.32
CA PHE A 99 -3.61 4.64 16.78
C PHE A 99 -4.28 4.30 18.10
N ASN A 100 -3.89 4.99 19.16
CA ASN A 100 -4.46 4.83 20.48
C ASN A 100 -5.46 5.96 20.75
N PRO A 101 -6.78 5.73 20.60
CA PRO A 101 -7.79 6.76 20.86
C PRO A 101 -7.81 7.19 22.33
N VAL A 102 -7.47 6.31 23.26
CA VAL A 102 -7.46 6.61 24.70
C VAL A 102 -6.34 7.59 25.02
N ASP A 103 -5.14 7.36 24.49
CA ASP A 103 -4.01 8.29 24.70
C ASP A 103 -4.31 9.68 24.16
N ILE A 104 -5.01 9.78 23.02
CA ILE A 104 -5.39 11.08 22.45
C ILE A 104 -6.44 11.76 23.31
N PHE A 105 -7.47 11.02 23.76
CA PHE A 105 -8.50 11.58 24.64
C PHE A 105 -7.92 12.11 25.95
N LEU A 106 -6.89 11.45 26.50
CA LEU A 106 -6.28 11.84 27.77
C LEU A 106 -5.23 12.95 27.63
N LYS A 107 -4.67 13.16 26.44
CA LYS A 107 -3.62 14.17 26.18
C LYS A 107 -4.12 15.43 25.47
N GLY A 108 -5.37 15.43 25.01
CA GLY A 108 -6.08 16.59 24.47
C GLY A 108 -6.77 17.40 25.56
#